data_AF-A0A7W7IMC1-F1
#
_entry.id   AF-A0A7W7IMC1-F1
#
_cell.length_a   1.000
_cell.length_b   1.000
_cell.length_c   1.000
_cell.angle_alpha   90.00
_cell.angle_beta   90.00
_cell.angle_gamma   90.00
#
_symmetry.space_group_name_H-M   'P 1'
#
loop_
_entity.id
_entity.type
_entity.pdbx_description
1 polymer ?
#
loop_
_entity_poly.entity_id
_entity_poly.type
_entity_poly.pdbx_seq_one_letter_code
_entity_poly.pdbx_strand_id
1 'polypeptide(L)'
;MASDQSETGKSEGLRLRARLRYLYHGGQPQAVKFRLMVIVIDIAIIGFFLAAPILKEAGWAFYVLDYLIAAVLGLDLAARAYAYSDIRDWLKRPIVWVDLFVLATLLFPIWLANFGFLRMLRLWTLLNSDFFWRTVGRRFDDTRVEEITRALAALVTFVFVVTGFVYAAFRGRAEHIHGYLDALYFTVATLTTTGFGDITLPGNWGRVISIVVMLVGITLFIRLAQTLIRPHKVKFPCPVCGLQKHDPDAVHCKACGEILCIPDDGA
;
A
#
# COMPACT_ATOMS: atom_id res chain seq x y z
N MET A 1 42.33 -25.64 -1.90
CA MET A 1 42.23 -24.18 -1.61
C MET A 1 40.98 -23.50 -2.20
N ALA A 2 40.42 -23.94 -3.34
CA ALA A 2 39.19 -23.34 -3.89
C ALA A 2 37.88 -23.80 -3.20
N SER A 3 37.86 -24.96 -2.54
CA SER A 3 36.67 -25.48 -1.83
C SER A 3 36.37 -24.72 -0.54
N ASP A 4 37.40 -24.31 0.19
CA ASP A 4 37.31 -23.68 1.53
C ASP A 4 36.80 -22.22 1.47
N GLN A 5 37.11 -21.50 0.38
CA GLN A 5 36.56 -20.17 0.10
C GLN A 5 35.06 -20.22 -0.25
N SER A 6 34.57 -21.35 -0.78
CA SER A 6 33.15 -21.50 -1.12
C SER A 6 32.26 -21.77 0.11
N GLU A 7 32.81 -22.43 1.13
CA GLU A 7 32.07 -22.73 2.37
C GLU A 7 31.99 -21.52 3.30
N THR A 8 33.06 -20.74 3.40
CA THR A 8 33.09 -19.49 4.18
C THR A 8 32.08 -18.47 3.64
N GLY A 9 32.04 -18.23 2.33
CA GLY A 9 31.05 -17.36 1.70
C GLY A 9 29.59 -17.83 1.84
N LYS A 10 29.34 -19.15 1.83
CA LYS A 10 28.02 -19.72 2.13
C LYS A 10 27.62 -19.48 3.59
N SER A 11 28.56 -19.62 4.53
CA SER A 11 28.30 -19.42 5.96
C SER A 11 28.00 -17.95 6.30
N GLU A 12 28.69 -17.01 5.65
CA GLU A 12 28.43 -15.57 5.79
C GLU A 12 27.07 -15.17 5.19
N GLY A 13 26.73 -15.73 4.02
CA GLY A 13 25.41 -15.51 3.42
C GLY A 13 24.27 -16.02 4.31
N LEU A 14 24.43 -17.20 4.91
CA LEU A 14 23.45 -17.75 5.85
C LEU A 14 23.30 -16.87 7.11
N ARG A 15 24.39 -16.32 7.65
CA ARG A 15 24.37 -15.39 8.78
C ARG A 15 23.71 -14.05 8.43
N LEU A 16 24.02 -13.49 7.26
CA LEU A 16 23.40 -12.26 6.77
C LEU A 16 21.89 -12.45 6.56
N ARG A 17 21.50 -13.60 6.01
CA ARG A 17 20.09 -13.96 5.79
C ARG A 17 19.33 -14.11 7.09
N ALA A 18 19.93 -14.76 8.09
CA ALA A 18 19.35 -14.90 9.42
C ALA A 18 19.20 -13.53 10.11
N ARG A 19 20.19 -12.64 9.98
CA ARG A 19 20.16 -11.30 10.55
C ARG A 19 19.10 -10.41 9.88
N LEU A 20 18.98 -10.45 8.57
CA LEU A 20 17.93 -9.75 7.83
C LEU A 20 16.54 -10.30 8.18
N ARG A 21 16.38 -11.64 8.24
CA ARG A 21 15.13 -12.25 8.70
C ARG A 21 14.76 -11.81 10.11
N TYR A 22 15.74 -11.70 11.01
CA TYR A 22 15.54 -11.18 12.36
C TYR A 22 15.14 -9.68 12.35
N LEU A 23 15.76 -8.84 11.52
CA LEU A 23 15.39 -7.41 11.42
C LEU A 23 13.97 -7.21 10.85
N TYR A 24 13.59 -7.98 9.83
CA TYR A 24 12.29 -7.85 9.18
C TYR A 24 11.15 -8.59 9.92
N HIS A 25 11.41 -9.72 10.59
CA HIS A 25 10.38 -10.54 11.24
C HIS A 25 10.51 -10.63 12.77
N GLY A 26 11.60 -10.14 13.36
CA GLY A 26 11.86 -10.23 14.80
C GLY A 26 11.01 -9.26 15.61
N GLY A 27 10.62 -9.69 16.81
CA GLY A 27 9.83 -8.89 17.76
C GLY A 27 10.64 -7.97 18.68
N GLN A 28 11.98 -8.02 18.63
CA GLN A 28 12.85 -7.24 19.51
C GLN A 28 12.87 -5.73 19.17
N PRO A 29 13.21 -4.85 20.15
CA PRO A 29 13.17 -3.40 19.98
C PRO A 29 14.02 -2.89 18.81
N GLN A 30 15.17 -3.52 18.53
CA GLN A 30 16.04 -3.17 17.41
C GLN A 30 15.38 -3.44 16.05
N ALA A 31 14.70 -4.59 15.92
CA ALA A 31 13.95 -4.92 14.72
C ALA A 31 12.80 -3.93 14.51
N VAL A 32 12.06 -3.56 15.57
CA VAL A 32 10.99 -2.55 15.49
C VAL A 32 11.51 -1.19 15.03
N LYS A 33 12.64 -0.71 15.58
CA LYS A 33 13.26 0.57 15.18
C LYS A 33 13.70 0.57 13.72
N PHE A 34 14.31 -0.53 13.26
CA PHE A 34 14.69 -0.70 11.86
C PHE A 34 13.46 -0.60 10.94
N ARG A 35 12.37 -1.30 11.28
CA ARG A 35 11.13 -1.26 10.49
C ARG A 35 10.50 0.13 10.45
N LEU A 36 10.48 0.83 11.57
CA LEU A 36 9.97 2.20 11.65
C LEU A 36 10.82 3.16 10.81
N MET A 37 12.14 2.97 10.78
CA MET A 37 13.04 3.76 9.93
C MET A 37 12.72 3.57 8.44
N VAL A 38 12.52 2.32 7.99
CA VAL A 38 12.11 2.03 6.60
C VAL A 38 10.79 2.71 6.25
N ILE A 39 9.79 2.64 7.14
CA ILE A 39 8.48 3.29 6.95
C ILE A 39 8.63 4.82 6.84
N VAL A 40 9.45 5.43 7.70
CA VAL A 40 9.68 6.89 7.66
C VAL A 40 10.37 7.30 6.37
N ILE A 41 11.35 6.53 5.89
CA ILE A 41 12.00 6.76 4.60
C ILE A 41 10.99 6.67 3.47
N ASP A 42 10.15 5.63 3.44
CA ASP A 42 9.13 5.48 2.39
C ASP A 42 8.10 6.62 2.42
N ILE A 43 7.66 7.07 3.60
CA ILE A 43 6.77 8.24 3.74
C ILE A 43 7.46 9.52 3.24
N ALA A 44 8.73 9.73 3.58
CA ALA A 44 9.49 10.88 3.11
C ALA A 44 9.64 10.86 1.57
N ILE A 45 9.89 9.68 1.00
CA ILE A 45 9.95 9.46 -0.45
C ILE A 45 8.59 9.79 -1.10
N ILE A 46 7.48 9.33 -0.52
CA ILE A 46 6.13 9.63 -1.01
C ILE A 46 5.86 11.14 -0.95
N GLY A 47 6.20 11.80 0.17
CA GLY A 47 6.05 13.24 0.34
C GLY A 47 6.86 14.05 -0.68
N PHE A 48 8.11 13.65 -0.93
CA PHE A 48 8.94 14.23 -1.97
C PHE A 48 8.28 14.10 -3.35
N PHE A 49 7.73 12.94 -3.68
CA PHE A 49 7.04 12.75 -4.96
C PHE A 49 5.72 13.49 -5.10
N LEU A 50 5.01 13.74 -4.01
CA LEU A 50 3.83 14.62 -4.00
C LEU A 50 4.21 16.08 -4.26
N ALA A 51 5.39 16.51 -3.79
CA ALA A 51 5.90 17.86 -4.02
C ALA A 51 6.57 18.01 -5.41
N ALA A 52 7.03 16.92 -6.01
CA ALA A 52 7.74 16.91 -7.30
C ALA A 52 7.00 17.60 -8.47
N PRO A 53 5.67 17.45 -8.67
CA PRO A 53 4.94 18.16 -9.73
C PRO A 53 4.98 19.68 -9.57
N ILE A 54 5.09 20.16 -8.31
CA ILE A 54 5.15 21.59 -7.94
C ILE A 54 6.58 22.11 -8.10
N LEU A 55 7.58 21.27 -7.80
CA LEU A 55 9.01 21.56 -7.90
C LEU A 55 9.60 21.32 -9.30
N LYS A 56 8.76 21.26 -10.35
CA LYS A 56 9.14 20.90 -11.73
C LYS A 56 10.24 21.78 -12.36
N GLU A 57 10.60 22.88 -11.72
CA GLU A 57 11.66 23.80 -12.15
C GLU A 57 13.08 23.42 -11.64
N ALA A 58 13.22 22.36 -10.81
CA ALA A 58 14.49 22.04 -10.13
C ALA A 58 15.59 21.36 -10.99
N GLY A 59 15.40 21.20 -12.30
CA GLY A 59 16.47 20.76 -13.22
C GLY A 59 17.15 19.43 -12.88
N TRP A 60 18.48 19.36 -13.03
CA TRP A 60 19.30 18.14 -12.88
C TRP A 60 19.29 17.53 -11.47
N ALA A 61 19.06 18.34 -10.43
CA ALA A 61 19.02 17.89 -9.04
C ALA A 61 17.87 16.90 -8.79
N PHE A 62 16.77 17.06 -9.52
CA PHE A 62 15.64 16.13 -9.48
C PHE A 62 16.02 14.72 -9.92
N TYR A 63 16.79 14.59 -11.01
CA TYR A 63 17.22 13.28 -11.51
C TYR A 63 18.19 12.58 -10.55
N VAL A 64 19.14 13.31 -9.97
CA VAL A 64 20.08 12.74 -8.98
C VAL A 64 19.32 12.21 -7.77
N LEU A 65 18.36 12.97 -7.26
CA LEU A 65 17.55 12.55 -6.12
C LEU A 65 16.62 11.37 -6.47
N ASP A 66 16.01 11.35 -7.66
CA ASP A 66 15.21 10.22 -8.16
C ASP A 66 16.04 8.93 -8.22
N TYR A 67 17.29 9.00 -8.72
CA TYR A 67 18.18 7.83 -8.77
C TYR A 67 18.66 7.39 -7.38
N LEU A 68 18.89 8.32 -6.45
CA LEU A 68 19.22 7.98 -5.06
C LEU A 68 18.05 7.25 -4.39
N ILE A 69 16.84 7.76 -4.55
CA ILE A 69 15.61 7.12 -4.08
C ILE A 69 15.43 5.74 -4.72
N ALA A 70 15.69 5.61 -6.02
CA ALA A 70 15.65 4.33 -6.72
C ALA A 70 16.64 3.32 -6.14
N ALA A 71 17.86 3.76 -5.81
CA ALA A 71 18.88 2.91 -5.21
C ALA A 71 18.47 2.45 -3.80
N VAL A 72 17.97 3.34 -2.95
CA VAL A 72 17.50 3.00 -1.59
C VAL A 72 16.38 1.95 -1.66
N LEU A 73 15.44 2.11 -2.58
CA LEU A 73 14.33 1.16 -2.73
C LEU A 73 14.73 -0.14 -3.39
N GLY A 74 15.64 -0.09 -4.37
CA GLY A 74 16.23 -1.30 -4.94
C GLY A 74 16.95 -2.12 -3.87
N LEU A 75 17.66 -1.45 -2.96
CA LEU A 75 18.32 -2.10 -1.82
C LEU A 75 17.32 -2.68 -0.82
N ASP A 76 16.25 -1.96 -0.47
CA ASP A 76 15.21 -2.50 0.42
C ASP A 76 14.50 -3.71 -0.23
N LEU A 77 14.15 -3.62 -1.51
CA LEU A 77 13.51 -4.72 -2.25
C LEU A 77 14.44 -5.93 -2.34
N ALA A 78 15.74 -5.73 -2.59
CA ALA A 78 16.74 -6.79 -2.61
C ALA A 78 16.94 -7.41 -1.22
N ALA A 79 16.96 -6.60 -0.16
CA ALA A 79 17.05 -7.07 1.22
C ALA A 79 15.82 -7.93 1.59
N ARG A 80 14.61 -7.52 1.19
CA ARG A 80 13.38 -8.30 1.36
C ARG A 80 13.42 -9.62 0.59
N ALA A 81 13.87 -9.59 -0.67
CA ALA A 81 14.02 -10.80 -1.49
C ALA A 81 15.01 -11.79 -0.86
N TYR A 82 16.11 -11.29 -0.29
CA TYR A 82 17.11 -12.11 0.37
C TYR A 82 16.64 -12.69 1.71
N ALA A 83 15.81 -11.96 2.47
CA ALA A 83 15.25 -12.43 3.74
C ALA A 83 14.27 -13.61 3.59
N TYR A 84 13.55 -13.68 2.45
CA TYR A 84 12.60 -14.75 2.16
C TYR A 84 13.28 -16.10 1.92
N SER A 85 12.62 -17.21 2.27
CA SER A 85 13.13 -18.58 2.09
C SER A 85 13.23 -18.99 0.61
N ASP A 86 12.24 -18.58 -0.19
CA ASP A 86 12.12 -18.90 -1.61
C ASP A 86 11.74 -17.66 -2.42
N ILE A 87 12.62 -17.26 -3.33
CA ILE A 87 12.44 -16.09 -4.20
C ILE A 87 11.20 -16.27 -5.09
N ARG A 88 10.91 -17.50 -5.52
CA ARG A 88 9.75 -17.81 -6.36
C ARG A 88 8.43 -17.54 -5.65
N ASP A 89 8.34 -17.89 -4.37
CA ASP A 89 7.11 -17.66 -3.60
C ASP A 89 6.97 -16.21 -3.17
N TRP A 90 8.09 -15.52 -2.98
CA TRP A 90 8.10 -14.08 -2.82
C TRP A 90 7.59 -13.37 -4.08
N LEU A 91 8.07 -13.75 -5.27
CA LEU A 91 7.69 -13.14 -6.55
C LEU A 91 6.24 -13.43 -6.98
N LYS A 92 5.59 -14.48 -6.45
CA LYS A 92 4.16 -14.74 -6.70
C LYS A 92 3.24 -13.74 -6.00
N ARG A 93 3.73 -12.94 -5.05
CA ARG A 93 2.90 -11.97 -4.31
C ARG A 93 2.63 -10.75 -5.19
N PRO A 94 1.37 -10.33 -5.37
CA PRO A 94 1.02 -9.21 -6.24
C PRO A 94 1.65 -7.88 -5.81
N ILE A 95 1.91 -7.70 -4.51
CA ILE A 95 2.57 -6.50 -3.98
C ILE A 95 4.00 -6.32 -4.52
N VAL A 96 4.72 -7.42 -4.72
CA VAL A 96 6.10 -7.41 -5.23
C VAL A 96 6.14 -6.96 -6.69
N TRP A 97 5.14 -7.33 -7.48
CA TRP A 97 5.01 -6.86 -8.86
C TRP A 97 4.80 -5.35 -8.93
N VAL A 98 3.98 -4.80 -8.02
CA VAL A 98 3.78 -3.35 -7.95
C VAL A 98 5.08 -2.66 -7.53
N ASP A 99 5.78 -3.15 -6.49
CA ASP A 99 7.06 -2.59 -6.05
C ASP A 99 8.12 -2.64 -7.17
N LEU A 100 8.22 -3.76 -7.89
CA LEU A 100 9.14 -3.92 -9.02
C LEU A 100 8.79 -2.98 -10.18
N PHE A 101 7.50 -2.85 -10.51
CA PHE A 101 7.03 -1.95 -11.56
C PHE A 101 7.33 -0.49 -11.20
N VAL A 102 7.08 -0.10 -9.95
CA VAL A 102 7.42 1.24 -9.48
C VAL A 102 8.94 1.47 -9.51
N LEU A 103 9.75 0.50 -9.07
CA LEU A 103 11.21 0.59 -9.16
C LEU A 103 11.68 0.77 -10.61
N ALA A 104 11.10 0.02 -11.55
CA ALA A 104 11.37 0.19 -12.98
C ALA A 104 11.02 1.60 -13.48
N THR A 105 9.90 2.18 -13.03
CA THR A 105 9.52 3.55 -13.42
C THR A 105 10.49 4.62 -12.91
N LEU A 106 11.20 4.35 -11.81
CA LEU A 106 12.23 5.25 -11.28
C LEU A 106 13.60 5.09 -11.95
N LEU A 107 13.95 3.87 -12.39
CA LEU A 107 15.19 3.60 -13.11
C LEU A 107 15.19 4.17 -14.52
N PHE A 108 14.01 4.28 -15.15
CA PHE A 108 13.83 4.76 -16.52
C PHE A 108 12.98 6.04 -16.59
N PRO A 109 13.36 7.14 -15.91
CA PRO A 109 12.56 8.36 -15.84
C PRO A 109 12.44 9.07 -17.20
N ILE A 110 13.45 8.92 -18.08
CA ILE A 110 13.50 9.55 -19.41
C ILE A 110 12.41 9.00 -20.33
N TRP A 111 12.14 7.69 -20.25
CA TRP A 111 11.12 7.02 -21.07
C TRP A 111 9.72 7.11 -20.45
N LEU A 112 9.63 7.23 -19.12
CA LEU A 112 8.38 7.11 -18.36
C LEU A 112 7.98 8.41 -17.65
N ALA A 113 8.49 9.57 -18.06
CA ALA A 113 8.23 10.88 -17.42
C ALA A 113 6.73 11.19 -17.25
N ASN A 114 5.87 10.71 -18.14
CA ASN A 114 4.41 10.90 -18.08
C ASN A 114 3.72 10.04 -17.01
N PHE A 115 4.40 9.02 -16.46
CA PHE A 115 3.85 8.09 -15.50
C PHE A 115 4.23 8.42 -14.05
N GLY A 116 4.57 9.68 -13.75
CA GLY A 116 4.86 10.13 -12.39
C GLY A 116 3.76 9.80 -11.37
N PHE A 117 2.50 9.66 -11.82
CA PHE A 117 1.39 9.24 -10.98
C PHE A 117 1.49 7.80 -10.46
N LEU A 118 2.22 6.91 -11.16
CA LEU A 118 2.46 5.55 -10.70
C LEU A 118 3.27 5.53 -9.39
N ARG A 119 3.96 6.62 -9.07
CA ARG A 119 4.69 6.77 -7.80
C ARG A 119 3.75 6.75 -6.60
N MET A 120 2.48 7.12 -6.77
CA MET A 120 1.46 6.99 -5.72
C MET A 120 1.10 5.53 -5.41
N LEU A 121 1.39 4.57 -6.31
CA LEU A 121 1.25 3.13 -5.99
C LEU A 121 2.16 2.72 -4.82
N ARG A 122 3.21 3.48 -4.49
CA ARG A 122 4.02 3.24 -3.28
C ARG A 122 3.25 3.39 -2.00
N LEU A 123 2.31 4.35 -1.95
CA LEU A 123 1.47 4.53 -0.78
C LEU A 123 0.60 3.28 -0.56
N TRP A 124 0.08 2.69 -1.64
CA TRP A 124 -0.62 1.42 -1.58
C TRP A 124 0.27 0.27 -1.11
N THR A 125 1.47 0.12 -1.67
CA THR A 125 2.35 -1.00 -1.30
C THR A 125 2.82 -0.89 0.14
N LEU A 126 3.11 0.31 0.63
CA LEU A 126 3.40 0.56 2.04
C LEU A 126 2.22 0.23 2.96
N LEU A 127 1.03 0.78 2.66
CA LEU A 127 -0.14 0.64 3.53
C LEU A 127 -0.78 -0.75 3.47
N ASN A 128 -0.56 -1.52 2.41
CA ASN A 128 -1.05 -2.90 2.31
C ASN A 128 0.00 -3.95 2.68
N SER A 129 1.22 -3.52 3.08
CA SER A 129 2.26 -4.45 3.50
C SER A 129 1.97 -4.97 4.91
N ASP A 130 1.94 -6.31 5.06
CA ASP A 130 1.83 -6.96 6.37
C ASP A 130 2.94 -6.54 7.34
N PHE A 131 4.07 -6.08 6.80
CA PHE A 131 5.20 -5.52 7.54
C PHE A 131 4.85 -4.22 8.28
N PHE A 132 4.10 -3.32 7.64
CA PHE A 132 3.68 -2.05 8.22
C PHE A 132 2.75 -2.31 9.42
N TRP A 133 1.73 -3.13 9.21
CA TRP A 133 0.73 -3.46 10.24
C TRP A 133 1.29 -4.23 11.42
N ARG A 134 2.24 -5.16 11.21
CA ARG A 134 2.92 -5.85 12.33
C ARG A 134 3.77 -4.93 13.21
N THR A 135 4.15 -3.76 12.71
CA THR A 135 5.01 -2.80 13.42
C THR A 135 4.19 -1.71 14.09
N VAL A 136 3.30 -1.07 13.33
CA VAL A 136 2.49 0.06 13.79
C VAL A 136 1.22 -0.43 14.52
N GLY A 137 0.65 -1.55 14.08
CA GLY A 137 -0.58 -2.12 14.63
C GLY A 137 -0.44 -2.72 16.04
N ARG A 138 0.77 -3.01 16.55
CA ARG A 138 0.92 -3.53 17.93
C ARG A 138 0.45 -2.56 19.02
N ARG A 139 0.40 -1.25 18.73
CA ARG A 139 -0.14 -0.24 19.65
C ARG A 139 -1.64 0.01 19.46
N PHE A 140 -2.17 -0.37 18.31
CA PHE A 140 -3.57 -0.25 17.92
C PHE A 140 -4.07 -1.64 17.52
N ASP A 141 -4.06 -2.60 18.45
CA ASP A 141 -4.49 -3.99 18.24
C ASP A 141 -6.01 -4.11 17.94
N ASP A 142 -6.61 -3.01 17.49
CA ASP A 142 -7.92 -2.94 16.92
C ASP A 142 -7.85 -3.29 15.43
N THR A 143 -8.21 -4.53 15.13
CA THR A 143 -8.35 -5.03 13.76
C THR A 143 -9.25 -4.15 12.88
N ARG A 144 -10.12 -3.33 13.47
CA ARG A 144 -10.95 -2.38 12.75
C ARG A 144 -10.13 -1.22 12.17
N VAL A 145 -9.21 -0.63 12.93
CA VAL A 145 -8.39 0.49 12.44
C VAL A 145 -7.50 0.03 11.29
N GLU A 146 -6.96 -1.19 11.38
CA GLU A 146 -6.24 -1.83 10.28
C GLU A 146 -7.13 -2.02 9.04
N GLU A 147 -8.32 -2.60 9.19
CA GLU A 147 -9.26 -2.80 8.07
C GLU A 147 -9.68 -1.47 7.43
N ILE A 148 -10.04 -0.46 8.23
CA ILE A 148 -10.44 0.88 7.75
C ILE A 148 -9.29 1.55 7.02
N THR A 149 -8.09 1.56 7.60
CA THR A 149 -6.95 2.23 6.99
C THR A 149 -6.52 1.54 5.70
N ARG A 150 -6.55 0.20 5.63
CA ARG A 150 -6.30 -0.54 4.38
C ARG A 150 -7.36 -0.22 3.32
N ALA A 151 -8.64 -0.14 3.68
CA ALA A 151 -9.72 0.20 2.75
C ALA A 151 -9.60 1.66 2.25
N LEU A 152 -9.28 2.61 3.14
CA LEU A 152 -9.08 4.01 2.81
C LEU A 152 -7.84 4.22 1.93
N ALA A 153 -6.71 3.61 2.31
CA ALA A 153 -5.49 3.59 1.51
C ALA A 153 -5.77 3.07 0.10
N ALA A 154 -6.61 2.05 0.02
CA ALA A 154 -6.99 1.45 -1.23
C ALA A 154 -7.76 2.40 -2.15
N LEU A 155 -8.77 3.05 -1.58
CA LEU A 155 -9.58 4.04 -2.27
C LEU A 155 -8.74 5.24 -2.73
N VAL A 156 -7.93 5.81 -1.83
CA VAL A 156 -7.08 6.97 -2.12
C VAL A 156 -6.11 6.64 -3.25
N THR A 157 -5.38 5.52 -3.16
CA THR A 157 -4.43 5.14 -4.20
C THR A 157 -5.14 4.92 -5.53
N PHE A 158 -6.30 4.27 -5.54
CA PHE A 158 -7.08 4.09 -6.76
C PHE A 158 -7.45 5.44 -7.40
N VAL A 159 -7.96 6.40 -6.61
CA VAL A 159 -8.29 7.75 -7.09
C VAL A 159 -7.08 8.42 -7.72
N PHE A 160 -5.93 8.43 -7.04
CA PHE A 160 -4.71 9.07 -7.55
C PHE A 160 -4.17 8.40 -8.82
N VAL A 161 -4.18 7.06 -8.87
CA VAL A 161 -3.68 6.30 -10.02
C VAL A 161 -4.57 6.52 -11.24
N VAL A 162 -5.90 6.44 -11.08
CA VAL A 162 -6.84 6.69 -12.17
C VAL A 162 -6.77 8.14 -12.63
N THR A 163 -6.74 9.09 -11.70
CA THR A 163 -6.59 10.51 -12.01
C THR A 163 -5.34 10.77 -12.84
N GLY A 164 -4.21 10.23 -12.41
CA GLY A 164 -2.95 10.39 -13.11
C GLY A 164 -2.92 9.71 -14.47
N PHE A 165 -3.54 8.53 -14.60
CA PHE A 165 -3.69 7.84 -15.87
C PHE A 165 -4.58 8.62 -16.84
N VAL A 166 -5.75 9.09 -16.38
CA VAL A 166 -6.66 9.92 -17.18
C VAL A 166 -5.98 11.20 -17.63
N TYR A 167 -5.28 11.88 -16.73
CA TYR A 167 -4.51 13.07 -17.07
C TYR A 167 -3.43 12.76 -18.10
N ALA A 168 -2.59 11.73 -17.89
CA ALA A 168 -1.52 11.39 -18.82
C ALA A 168 -2.03 10.93 -20.21
N ALA A 169 -3.16 10.22 -20.25
CA ALA A 169 -3.70 9.67 -21.48
C ALA A 169 -4.60 10.66 -22.26
N PHE A 170 -5.30 11.58 -21.59
CA PHE A 170 -6.33 12.42 -22.21
C PHE A 170 -6.05 13.92 -22.16
N ARG A 171 -4.98 14.37 -21.49
CA ARG A 171 -4.57 15.78 -21.53
C ARG A 171 -4.40 16.25 -22.98
N GLY A 172 -5.12 17.30 -23.34
CA GLY A 172 -5.12 17.88 -24.69
C GLY A 172 -5.85 17.07 -25.76
N ARG A 173 -6.47 15.93 -25.41
CA ARG A 173 -7.32 15.11 -26.29
C ARG A 173 -8.81 15.18 -25.93
N ALA A 174 -9.11 15.47 -24.67
CA ALA A 174 -10.46 15.76 -24.21
C ALA A 174 -10.61 17.27 -24.03
N GLU A 175 -11.72 17.84 -24.52
CA GLU A 175 -11.98 19.28 -24.50
C GLU A 175 -12.02 19.87 -23.09
N HIS A 176 -12.39 19.07 -22.08
CA HIS A 176 -12.56 19.50 -20.69
C HIS A 176 -11.46 18.98 -19.73
N ILE A 177 -10.35 18.42 -20.23
CA ILE A 177 -9.22 17.98 -19.39
C ILE A 177 -7.99 18.83 -19.70
N HIS A 178 -7.89 19.97 -19.03
CA HIS A 178 -6.76 20.91 -19.14
C HIS A 178 -5.74 20.69 -18.02
N GLY A 179 -6.24 20.40 -16.81
CA GLY A 179 -5.45 20.24 -15.60
C GLY A 179 -5.58 18.87 -14.93
N TYR A 180 -4.75 18.66 -13.91
CA TYR A 180 -4.84 17.48 -13.05
C TYR A 180 -6.13 17.48 -12.22
N LEU A 181 -6.63 18.66 -11.84
CA LEU A 181 -7.87 18.81 -11.08
C LEU A 181 -9.10 18.36 -11.88
N ASP A 182 -9.13 18.60 -13.19
CA ASP A 182 -10.22 18.14 -14.07
C ASP A 182 -10.29 16.60 -14.13
N ALA A 183 -9.13 15.96 -14.25
CA ALA A 183 -9.01 14.50 -14.20
C ALA A 183 -9.39 13.93 -12.82
N LEU A 184 -9.05 14.65 -11.73
CA LEU A 184 -9.40 14.26 -10.37
C LEU A 184 -10.91 14.35 -10.18
N TYR A 185 -11.50 15.45 -10.62
CA TYR A 185 -12.93 15.68 -10.58
C TYR A 185 -13.70 14.61 -11.36
N PHE A 186 -13.29 14.30 -12.59
CA PHE A 186 -13.85 13.18 -13.35
C PHE A 186 -13.77 11.87 -12.57
N THR A 187 -12.61 11.57 -11.98
CA THR A 187 -12.38 10.32 -11.24
C THR A 187 -13.27 10.23 -10.00
N VAL A 188 -13.37 11.29 -9.22
CA VAL A 188 -14.20 11.35 -8.00
C VAL A 188 -15.68 11.31 -8.35
N ALA A 189 -16.13 12.07 -9.35
CA ALA A 189 -17.53 12.07 -9.81
C ALA A 189 -17.95 10.68 -10.33
N THR A 190 -17.06 9.99 -11.04
CA THR A 190 -17.29 8.62 -11.54
C THR A 190 -17.29 7.60 -10.41
N LEU A 191 -16.30 7.68 -9.50
CA LEU A 191 -16.16 6.81 -8.33
C LEU A 191 -17.36 6.89 -7.39
N THR A 192 -17.83 8.11 -7.12
CA THR A 192 -18.99 8.37 -6.25
C THR A 192 -20.32 8.06 -6.93
N THR A 193 -20.30 7.63 -8.20
CA THR A 193 -21.48 7.42 -9.04
C THR A 193 -22.36 8.67 -9.22
N THR A 194 -21.83 9.86 -8.90
CA THR A 194 -22.52 11.14 -9.10
C THR A 194 -22.63 11.45 -10.60
N GLY A 195 -21.53 11.26 -11.35
CA GLY A 195 -21.52 11.29 -12.81
C GLY A 195 -22.14 12.54 -13.44
N PHE A 196 -21.71 13.74 -13.05
CA PHE A 196 -22.25 15.01 -13.55
C PHE A 196 -22.30 15.14 -15.08
N GLY A 197 -21.40 14.45 -15.80
CA GLY A 197 -21.42 14.35 -17.26
C GLY A 197 -20.85 15.57 -17.99
N ASP A 198 -20.39 16.57 -17.24
CA ASP A 198 -19.66 17.75 -17.70
C ASP A 198 -18.24 17.42 -18.18
N ILE A 199 -17.57 16.45 -17.55
CA ILE A 199 -16.28 15.91 -18.02
C ILE A 199 -16.46 14.43 -18.38
N THR A 200 -16.12 14.08 -19.62
CA THR A 200 -16.16 12.69 -20.10
C THR A 200 -14.92 12.34 -20.92
N LEU A 201 -14.58 11.05 -20.97
CA LEU A 201 -13.46 10.53 -21.76
C LEU A 201 -13.94 10.25 -23.20
N PRO A 202 -13.43 10.97 -24.22
CA PRO A 202 -13.85 10.76 -25.59
C PRO A 202 -13.33 9.43 -26.17
N GLY A 203 -14.04 8.92 -27.18
CA GLY A 203 -13.65 7.73 -27.94
C GLY A 203 -13.95 6.39 -27.27
N ASN A 204 -13.77 5.30 -28.04
CA ASN A 204 -14.08 3.94 -27.56
C ASN A 204 -13.21 3.53 -26.37
N TRP A 205 -11.92 3.87 -26.40
CA TRP A 205 -11.00 3.61 -25.29
C TRP A 205 -11.39 4.40 -24.03
N GLY A 206 -11.82 5.66 -24.18
CA GLY A 206 -12.34 6.46 -23.08
C GLY A 206 -13.53 5.79 -22.39
N ARG A 207 -14.48 5.27 -23.17
CA ARG A 207 -15.64 4.52 -22.63
C ARG A 207 -15.23 3.25 -21.88
N VAL A 208 -14.32 2.45 -22.44
CA VAL A 208 -13.82 1.24 -21.78
C VAL A 208 -13.15 1.58 -20.45
N ILE A 209 -12.32 2.63 -20.43
CA ILE A 209 -11.67 3.11 -19.20
C ILE A 209 -12.72 3.56 -18.19
N SER A 210 -13.71 4.36 -18.59
CA SER A 210 -14.81 4.76 -17.69
C SER A 210 -15.54 3.56 -17.10
N ILE A 211 -15.84 2.52 -17.90
CA ILE A 211 -16.50 1.29 -17.42
C ILE A 211 -15.65 0.60 -16.34
N VAL A 212 -14.34 0.43 -16.59
CA VAL A 212 -13.43 -0.19 -15.61
C VAL A 212 -13.35 0.67 -14.34
N VAL A 213 -13.25 1.99 -14.47
CA VAL A 213 -13.19 2.91 -13.33
C VAL A 213 -14.48 2.85 -12.51
N MET A 214 -15.64 2.80 -13.15
CA MET A 214 -16.94 2.65 -12.47
C MET A 214 -17.03 1.34 -11.70
N LEU A 215 -16.67 0.20 -12.33
CA LEU A 215 -16.74 -1.13 -11.71
C LEU A 215 -15.77 -1.27 -10.52
N VAL A 216 -14.52 -0.84 -10.68
CA VAL A 216 -13.54 -0.88 -9.58
C VAL A 216 -13.89 0.16 -8.51
N GLY A 217 -14.35 1.34 -8.92
CA GLY A 217 -14.68 2.42 -8.00
C GLY A 217 -15.82 2.04 -7.04
N ILE A 218 -16.94 1.55 -7.57
CA ILE A 218 -18.09 1.17 -6.74
C ILE A 218 -17.74 0.07 -5.75
N THR A 219 -16.93 -0.92 -6.15
CA THR A 219 -16.50 -2.00 -5.25
C THR A 219 -15.61 -1.50 -4.11
N LEU A 220 -14.69 -0.58 -4.38
CA LEU A 220 -13.85 0.05 -3.35
C LEU A 220 -14.67 0.94 -2.40
N PHE A 221 -15.61 1.71 -2.94
CA PHE A 221 -16.47 2.57 -2.14
C PHE A 221 -17.39 1.75 -1.22
N ILE A 222 -18.05 0.71 -1.75
CA ILE A 222 -18.85 -0.23 -0.95
C ILE A 222 -18.01 -0.89 0.12
N ARG A 223 -16.79 -1.34 -0.21
CA ARG A 223 -15.88 -1.96 0.77
C ARG A 223 -15.58 -1.00 1.92
N LEU A 224 -15.24 0.25 1.62
CA LEU A 224 -14.98 1.27 2.65
C LEU A 224 -16.24 1.52 3.51
N ALA A 225 -17.40 1.71 2.89
CA ALA A 225 -18.66 1.93 3.59
C ALA A 225 -19.01 0.75 4.51
N GLN A 226 -18.87 -0.48 4.02
CA GLN A 226 -19.07 -1.70 4.82
C GLN A 226 -18.13 -1.74 6.02
N THR A 227 -16.85 -1.40 5.85
CA THR A 227 -15.89 -1.39 6.96
C THR A 227 -16.18 -0.30 7.99
N LEU A 228 -16.68 0.86 7.57
CA LEU A 228 -17.07 1.96 8.47
C LEU A 228 -18.34 1.62 9.27
N ILE A 229 -19.36 1.08 8.61
CA ILE A 229 -20.69 0.79 9.19
C ILE A 229 -20.69 -0.49 10.03
N ARG A 230 -19.76 -1.43 9.79
CA ARG A 230 -19.72 -2.71 10.51
C ARG A 230 -19.65 -2.46 12.03
N PRO A 231 -20.56 -3.05 12.82
CA PRO A 231 -20.57 -2.87 14.27
C PRO A 231 -19.26 -3.35 14.87
N HIS A 232 -18.76 -2.61 15.87
CA HIS A 232 -17.53 -2.94 16.56
C HIS A 232 -17.70 -4.30 17.25
N LYS A 233 -16.77 -5.22 17.01
CA LYS A 233 -16.74 -6.54 17.64
C LYS A 233 -15.38 -6.74 18.27
N VAL A 234 -15.36 -7.14 19.52
CA VAL A 234 -14.13 -7.46 20.25
C VAL A 234 -13.70 -8.90 19.94
N LYS A 235 -12.39 -9.13 19.89
CA LYS A 235 -11.83 -10.47 19.75
C LYS A 235 -11.62 -11.07 21.14
N PHE A 236 -12.52 -11.95 21.54
CA PHE A 236 -12.42 -12.69 22.80
C PHE A 236 -12.79 -14.16 22.54
N PRO A 237 -11.87 -15.12 22.67
CA PRO A 237 -12.16 -16.51 22.39
C PRO A 237 -13.08 -17.09 23.47
N CYS A 238 -14.26 -17.57 23.09
CA CYS A 238 -15.13 -18.29 24.01
C CYS A 238 -14.45 -19.60 24.45
N PRO A 239 -14.35 -19.90 25.76
CA PRO A 239 -13.66 -21.08 26.26
C PRO A 239 -14.37 -22.39 25.91
N VAL A 240 -15.67 -22.34 25.61
CA VAL A 240 -16.50 -23.53 25.36
C VAL A 240 -16.64 -23.83 23.88
N CYS A 241 -17.16 -22.88 23.08
CA CYS A 241 -17.46 -23.11 21.67
C CYS A 241 -16.41 -22.55 20.70
N GLY A 242 -15.42 -21.80 21.19
CA GLY A 242 -14.36 -21.22 20.37
C GLY A 242 -14.79 -20.04 19.50
N LEU A 243 -16.01 -19.50 19.65
CA LEU A 243 -16.43 -18.28 18.95
C LEU A 243 -15.48 -17.12 19.31
N GLN A 244 -14.87 -16.51 18.29
CA GLN A 244 -13.78 -15.54 18.46
C GLN A 244 -14.22 -14.08 18.55
N LYS A 245 -15.42 -13.74 18.06
CA LYS A 245 -15.89 -12.35 17.93
C LYS A 245 -17.22 -12.18 18.66
N HIS A 246 -17.29 -11.19 19.55
CA HIS A 246 -18.47 -10.86 20.34
C HIS A 246 -18.77 -9.36 20.29
N ASP A 247 -19.98 -8.97 20.69
CA ASP A 247 -20.28 -7.56 20.96
C ASP A 247 -19.44 -7.07 22.14
N PRO A 248 -19.06 -5.78 22.20
CA PRO A 248 -18.18 -5.25 23.25
C PRO A 248 -18.80 -5.40 24.66
N ASP A 249 -20.12 -5.30 24.74
CA ASP A 249 -20.95 -5.41 25.94
C ASP A 249 -21.52 -6.84 26.15
N ALA A 250 -21.01 -7.84 25.42
CA ALA A 250 -21.52 -9.21 25.51
C ALA A 250 -21.12 -9.90 26.82
N VAL A 251 -22.06 -9.99 27.76
CA VAL A 251 -21.92 -10.81 28.98
C VAL A 251 -22.04 -12.31 28.67
N HIS A 252 -22.75 -12.67 27.59
CA HIS A 252 -22.97 -14.05 27.19
C HIS A 252 -22.51 -14.30 25.74
N CYS A 253 -21.93 -15.47 25.51
CA CYS A 253 -21.55 -15.91 24.17
C CYS A 253 -22.79 -16.16 23.32
N LYS A 254 -22.95 -15.40 22.22
CA LYS A 254 -24.10 -15.53 21.29
C LYS A 254 -24.33 -16.94 20.74
N ALA A 255 -23.29 -17.76 20.63
CA ALA A 255 -23.40 -19.11 20.08
C ALA A 255 -23.76 -20.21 21.10
N CYS A 256 -23.36 -20.09 22.37
CA CYS A 256 -23.51 -21.17 23.36
C CYS A 256 -24.06 -20.75 24.73
N GLY A 257 -24.23 -19.45 24.98
CA GLY A 257 -24.75 -18.92 26.24
C GLY A 257 -23.71 -18.78 27.36
N GLU A 258 -22.48 -19.27 27.18
CA GLU A 258 -21.41 -19.18 28.18
C GLU A 258 -21.16 -17.75 28.66
N ILE A 259 -20.94 -17.57 29.95
CA ILE A 259 -20.66 -16.24 30.53
C ILE A 259 -19.24 -15.83 30.13
N LEU A 260 -19.12 -14.68 29.48
CA LEU A 260 -17.86 -14.11 29.04
C LEU A 260 -17.46 -12.98 29.98
N CYS A 261 -16.22 -13.02 30.48
CA CYS A 261 -15.61 -11.91 31.23
C CYS A 261 -14.75 -11.08 30.28
N ILE A 262 -15.40 -10.35 29.38
CA ILE A 262 -14.73 -9.42 28.47
C ILE A 262 -14.29 -8.21 29.31
N PRO A 263 -12.99 -7.83 29.30
CA PRO A 263 -12.53 -6.62 29.97
C PRO A 263 -13.22 -5.41 29.34
N ASP A 264 -13.92 -4.64 30.15
CA ASP A 264 -14.51 -3.37 29.77
C ASP A 264 -13.64 -2.23 30.33
N ASP A 265 -13.31 -1.25 29.49
CA ASP A 265 -12.52 -0.08 29.88
C ASP A 265 -13.38 0.94 30.67
N GLY A 266 -14.69 0.68 30.84
CA GLY A 266 -15.59 1.44 31.71
C GLY A 266 -16.03 2.78 31.12
N ALA A 267 -16.17 2.84 29.80
CA ALA A 267 -16.56 4.04 29.05
C ALA A 267 -18.08 4.17 28.84
#